data_AF-A0A963PVM6-F1
#
_entry.id   AF-A0A963PVM6-F1
#
_cell.length_a   1.000
_cell.length_b   1.000
_cell.length_c   1.000
_cell.angle_alpha   90.00
_cell.angle_beta   90.00
_cell.angle_gamma   90.00
#
_symmetry.space_group_name_H-M   'P 1'
#
loop_
_entity.id
_entity.type
_entity.pdbx_description
1 polymer ?
#
loop_
_entity_poly.entity_id
_entity_poly.type
_entity_poly.pdbx_seq_one_letter_code
_entity_poly.pdbx_strand_id
1 'polypeptide(L)' 'VYNEAGQLALAYKVFRCWVSEYQALPDLDANANAVAIQTIKLENEGWERDYDVSEPSEPRFTEPA' A
#
# COMPACT_ATOMS: atom_id res chain seq x y z
N VAL A 1 3.79 1.99 4.40
CA VAL A 1 3.10 3.29 4.59
C VAL A 1 4.16 4.36 4.60
N TYR A 2 3.95 5.41 3.81
CA TYR A 2 4.83 6.56 3.73
C TYR A 2 4.17 7.76 4.41
N ASN A 3 4.97 8.61 5.05
CA ASN A 3 4.49 9.88 5.60
C ASN A 3 4.27 10.92 4.49
N GLU A 4 3.81 12.11 4.86
CA GLU A 4 3.52 13.20 3.90
C GLU A 4 4.76 13.71 3.15
N ALA A 5 5.94 13.53 3.74
CA ALA A 5 7.23 13.82 3.10
C ALA A 5 7.72 12.68 2.17
N GLY A 6 6.93 11.61 1.98
CA GLY A 6 7.28 10.47 1.15
C GLY A 6 8.34 9.54 1.75
N GLN A 7 8.56 9.60 3.06
CA GLN A 7 9.52 8.75 3.77
C GLN A 7 8.84 7.51 4.36
N LEU A 8 9.54 6.38 4.38
CA LEU A 8 8.99 5.10 4.86
C LEU A 8 8.74 5.18 6.37
N ALA A 9 7.47 5.14 6.78
CA ALA A 9 7.06 5.26 8.18
C ALA A 9 6.67 3.92 8.81
N LEU A 10 6.04 3.03 8.02
CA LEU A 10 5.63 1.70 8.49
C LEU A 10 5.86 0.68 7.38
N ALA A 11 6.36 -0.50 7.72
CA ALA A 11 6.46 -1.63 6.82
C ALA A 11 5.83 -2.89 7.42
N TYR A 12 5.32 -3.75 6.54
CA TYR A 12 4.77 -5.05 6.88
C TYR A 12 5.41 -6.09 5.98
N LYS A 13 5.81 -7.21 6.57
CA LYS A 13 6.32 -8.38 5.84
C LYS A 13 5.18 -9.39 5.75
N VAL A 14 4.84 -9.80 4.54
CA VAL A 14 3.82 -10.82 4.29
C VAL A 14 4.54 -12.08 3.84
N PHE A 15 4.28 -13.20 4.51
CA PHE A 15 5.00 -14.45 4.25
C PHE A 15 4.12 -15.46 3.55
N ARG A 16 4.73 -16.18 2.61
CA ARG A 16 4.09 -17.28 1.86
C ARG A 16 2.76 -16.81 1.27
N CYS A 17 2.77 -15.70 0.53
CA CYS A 17 1.57 -15.22 -0.15
C CYS A 17 1.42 -15.84 -1.53
N TRP A 18 0.18 -16.09 -1.94
CA TRP A 18 -0.17 -16.57 -3.27
C TRP A 18 -1.41 -15.84 -3.79
N VAL A 19 -1.52 -15.76 -5.12
CA VAL A 19 -2.71 -15.23 -5.78
C VAL A 19 -3.84 -16.25 -5.63
N SER A 20 -4.92 -15.87 -4.95
CA SER A 20 -6.12 -16.70 -4.84
C SER A 20 -7.17 -16.34 -5.89
N GLU A 21 -7.25 -15.07 -6.29
CA GLU A 21 -8.19 -14.60 -7.32
C GLU A 21 -7.56 -13.51 -8.20
N TYR A 22 -7.95 -13.49 -9.48
CA TYR A 22 -7.57 -12.45 -10.45
C TYR A 22 -8.76 -12.04 -11.29
N GLN A 23 -9.06 -10.74 -11.31
CA GLN A 23 -10.08 -10.12 -12.13
C GLN A 23 -9.42 -9.09 -13.05
N ALA A 24 -9.29 -9.46 -14.33
CA ALA A 24 -8.64 -8.64 -15.35
C ALA A 24 -9.49 -7.44 -15.81
N LEU A 25 -10.82 -7.59 -15.75
CA LEU A 25 -11.79 -6.56 -16.12
C LEU A 25 -12.88 -6.52 -15.05
N PRO A 26 -13.19 -5.34 -14.50
CA PRO A 26 -14.34 -5.19 -13.62
C PRO A 26 -15.63 -5.30 -14.43
N ASP A 27 -16.75 -5.45 -13.72
CA ASP A 27 -18.05 -5.49 -14.36
C ASP A 27 -18.32 -4.16 -15.10
N LEU A 28 -18.53 -4.28 -16.40
CA LEU A 28 -18.78 -3.15 -17.29
C LEU A 28 -20.26 -2.78 -17.26
N ASP A 29 -20.63 -1.86 -16.37
CA ASP A 29 -21.97 -1.29 -16.31
C ASP A 29 -21.98 0.11 -16.94
N ALA A 30 -22.69 0.26 -18.06
CA ALA A 30 -22.82 1.51 -18.79
C ALA A 30 -23.59 2.60 -18.03
N ASN A 31 -24.32 2.24 -16.96
CA ASN A 31 -25.07 3.18 -16.13
C ASN A 31 -24.28 3.66 -14.90
N ALA A 32 -23.14 3.04 -14.60
CA ALA A 32 -22.30 3.38 -13.45
C ALA A 32 -21.12 4.26 -13.90
N ASN A 33 -20.85 5.34 -13.17
CA ASN A 33 -19.66 6.16 -13.39
C ASN A 33 -18.47 5.52 -12.66
N ALA A 34 -18.03 4.36 -13.16
CA ALA A 34 -17.01 3.52 -12.52
C ALA A 34 -15.66 3.58 -13.26
N VAL A 35 -14.57 3.61 -12.50
CA VAL A 35 -13.21 3.46 -13.04
C VAL A 35 -12.89 1.98 -13.14
N ALA A 36 -12.34 1.57 -14.28
CA ALA A 36 -11.93 0.18 -14.45
C ALA A 36 -10.68 -0.12 -13.60
N ILE A 37 -10.80 -1.03 -12.64
CA ILE A 37 -9.70 -1.47 -11.77
C ILE A 37 -9.48 -2.97 -11.97
N GLN A 38 -8.23 -3.34 -12.23
CA GLN A 38 -7.81 -4.75 -12.20
C GLN A 38 -7.57 -5.17 -10.75
N THR A 39 -8.11 -6.33 -10.37
CA THR A 39 -8.04 -6.80 -8.98
C THR A 39 -7.25 -8.09 -8.90
N ILE A 40 -6.30 -8.14 -7.95
CA ILE A 40 -5.60 -9.35 -7.53
C ILE A 40 -5.87 -9.53 -6.05
N LYS A 41 -6.32 -10.71 -5.66
CA LYS A 41 -6.46 -11.10 -4.25
C LYS A 41 -5.32 -12.02 -3.87
N LEU A 42 -4.66 -11.68 -2.77
CA LEU A 42 -3.60 -12.49 -2.18
C LEU A 42 -4.11 -13.13 -0.90
N GLU A 43 -3.81 -14.40 -0.72
CA GLU A 43 -3.91 -15.11 0.56
C GLU A 43 -2.50 -15.39 1.08
N ASN A 44 -2.36 -15.46 2.40
CA ASN A 44 -1.07 -15.65 3.05
C ASN A 44 -1.24 -16.39 4.38
N GLU A 45 -0.19 -17.10 4.80
CA GLU A 45 -0.20 -17.86 6.05
C GLU A 45 0.23 -17.04 7.28
N GLY A 46 0.76 -15.84 7.05
CA GLY A 46 1.18 -14.96 8.13
C GLY A 46 1.69 -13.63 7.61
N TRP A 47 1.64 -12.63 8.48
CA TRP A 47 2.24 -11.33 8.26
C TRP A 47 2.76 -10.80 9.59
N GLU A 48 3.78 -9.97 9.52
CA GLU A 48 4.31 -9.26 10.69
C GLU A 48 4.54 -7.79 10.36
N ARG A 49 4.47 -6.95 11.39
CA ARG A 49 4.94 -5.58 11.30
C ARG A 49 6.46 -5.58 11.42
N ASP A 50 7.12 -4.84 10.53
CA ASP A 50 8.55 -4.64 10.63
C ASP A 50 8.84 -3.54 11.67
N TYR A 51 9.35 -3.94 12.84
CA TYR A 51 9.66 -3.01 13.93
C TYR A 51 11.02 -2.30 13.76
N ASP A 52 11.86 -2.78 12.84
CA ASP A 52 13.10 -2.10 12.47
C ASP A 52 12.83 -0.80 11.68
N VAL A 53 11.63 -0.66 11.13
CA VAL A 53 11.17 0.54 10.44
C VAL A 53 10.47 1.46 11.45
N SER A 54 11.24 2.40 11.99
CA SER A 54 10.74 3.53 12.77
C SER A 54 10.41 4.71 11.87
N GLU A 55 9.38 5.48 12.24
CA GLU A 55 9.03 6.70 11.52
C GLU A 55 10.18 7.72 11.58
N PRO A 56 10.66 8.22 10.42
CA PRO A 56 11.72 9.20 10.37
C PRO A 56 11.22 10.58 10.81
N SER A 57 12.13 11.38 11.36
CA SER A 57 11.81 12.75 11.79
C SER A 57 11.42 13.63 10.59
N GLU A 58 10.42 14.48 10.79
CA GLU A 58 9.98 15.45 9.78
C GLU A 58 11.13 16.36 9.30
N PRO A 59 11.22 16.64 8.00
CA PRO A 59 12.16 17.62 7.47
C PRO A 59 11.87 18.99 8.07
N ARG A 60 12.86 19.60 8.74
CA ARG A 60 12.76 20.98 9.22
C ARG A 60 13.44 21.91 8.23
N PHE A 61 12.75 22.98 7.84
CA PHE A 61 13.37 24.07 7.12
C PHE A 61 13.97 25.06 8.12
N THR A 62 15.26 25.37 8.00
CA THR A 62 15.86 26.48 8.75
C THR A 62 15.57 27.78 8.01
N GLU A 63 14.82 28.69 8.63
CA GLU A 63 14.63 30.05 8.08
C GLU A 63 15.98 30.80 8.00
N PRO A 64 16.30 31.45 6.86
CA PRO A 64 17.46 32.33 6.77
C PRO A 64 17.29 33.54 7.70
N ALA A 65 18.38 33.96 8.35
CA ALA A 65 18.45 35.14 9.22
C ALA A 65 18.23 36.46 8.46
#